data_AF-A0A0R2EYZ8-F1
#
_entry.id   AF-A0A0R2EYZ8-F1
#
_cell.length_a   1.000
_cell.length_b   1.000
_cell.length_c   1.000
_cell.angle_alpha   90.00
_cell.angle_beta   90.00
_cell.angle_gamma   90.00
#
_symmetry.space_group_name_H-M   'P 1'
#
loop_
_entity.id
_entity.type
_entity.pdbx_description
1 polymer ?
#
loop_
_entity_poly.entity_id
_entity_poly.type
_entity_poly.pdbx_seq_one_letter_code
_entity_poly.pdbx_strand_id
1 'polypeptide(L)'
;MLKQLQTIKLPLTNLITWRQLPRLYGMKATETWSQTSDALQQTAQIDEIAEYFSQDQAQEAVMTDTHLRNLWEQQTAQFELYGIPEIGRYVLVVSRTI
;
A
#
# COMPACT_ATOMS: atom_id res chain seq x y z
N MET A 1 -32.92 -4.05 -3.99
CA MET A 1 -32.10 -2.83 -4.05
C MET A 1 -30.64 -3.26 -4.12
N LEU A 2 -30.02 -3.13 -5.29
CA LEU A 2 -28.58 -3.40 -5.44
C LEU A 2 -27.84 -2.35 -4.63
N LYS A 3 -27.24 -2.74 -3.50
CA LYS A 3 -26.26 -1.89 -2.82
C LYS A 3 -25.19 -1.59 -3.85
N GLN A 4 -25.08 -0.32 -4.26
CA GLN A 4 -23.94 0.13 -5.04
C GLN A 4 -22.71 -0.20 -4.18
N LEU A 5 -21.95 -1.22 -4.58
CA LEU A 5 -20.65 -1.50 -4.01
C LEU A 5 -19.82 -0.26 -4.31
N GLN A 6 -19.60 0.58 -3.30
CA GLN A 6 -18.73 1.73 -3.42
C GLN A 6 -17.35 1.22 -3.84
N THR A 7 -16.92 1.55 -5.05
CA THR A 7 -15.61 1.15 -5.56
C THR A 7 -14.57 2.04 -4.90
N ILE A 8 -13.68 1.47 -4.10
CA ILE A 8 -12.51 2.15 -3.57
C ILE A 8 -11.60 2.49 -4.74
N LYS A 9 -11.26 3.77 -4.90
CA LYS A 9 -10.26 4.22 -5.86
C LYS A 9 -8.98 4.54 -5.13
N LEU A 10 -8.13 3.52 -4.96
CA LEU A 10 -6.79 3.71 -4.41
C LEU A 10 -5.98 4.63 -5.34
N PRO A 11 -5.38 5.72 -4.82
CA PRO A 11 -4.47 6.53 -5.61
C PRO A 11 -3.27 5.66 -5.99
N LEU A 12 -3.07 5.50 -7.30
CA LEU A 12 -2.02 4.68 -7.86
C LEU A 12 -0.86 5.57 -8.30
N THR A 13 0.27 5.40 -7.64
CA THR A 13 1.54 5.95 -8.09
C THR A 13 2.22 4.89 -8.97
N ASN A 14 2.13 5.11 -10.28
CA ASN A 14 2.72 4.22 -11.27
C ASN A 14 4.23 4.45 -11.41
N LEU A 15 4.95 3.37 -11.71
CA LEU A 15 6.35 3.37 -12.17
C LEU A 15 7.37 3.83 -11.13
N ILE A 16 7.18 3.46 -9.86
CA ILE A 16 8.27 3.56 -8.89
C ILE A 16 9.08 2.27 -8.85
N THR A 17 10.36 2.42 -8.57
CA THR A 17 11.25 1.31 -8.22
C THR A 17 11.07 0.97 -6.75
N TRP A 18 11.19 -0.32 -6.37
CA TRP A 18 11.10 -0.68 -4.95
C TRP A 18 12.20 0.00 -4.10
N ARG A 19 13.34 0.34 -4.72
CA ARG A 19 14.44 1.08 -4.08
C ARG A 19 14.09 2.52 -3.73
N GLN A 20 13.06 3.08 -4.35
CA GLN A 20 12.56 4.41 -4.02
C GLN A 20 11.67 4.39 -2.77
N LEU A 21 10.98 3.28 -2.47
CA LEU A 21 10.11 3.18 -1.30
C LEU A 21 10.83 3.53 0.01
N PRO A 22 11.98 2.92 0.37
CA PRO A 22 12.74 3.32 1.56
C PRO A 22 13.03 4.82 1.63
N ARG A 23 13.33 5.45 0.49
CA ARG A 23 13.66 6.88 0.44
C ARG A 23 12.46 7.77 0.73
N LEU A 24 11.26 7.36 0.32
CA LEU A 24 10.02 8.08 0.63
C LEU A 24 9.76 8.11 2.13
N TYR A 25 10.14 7.04 2.84
CA TYR A 25 9.98 6.92 4.30
C TYR A 25 11.27 7.24 5.09
N GLY A 26 12.26 7.89 4.45
CA GLY A 26 13.48 8.35 5.13
C GLY A 26 14.43 7.24 5.61
N MET A 27 14.34 6.06 5.01
CA MET A 27 15.09 4.87 5.40
C MET A 27 16.34 4.65 4.53
N LYS A 28 17.28 3.83 5.04
CA LYS A 28 18.44 3.37 4.27
C LYS A 28 18.02 2.41 3.16
N ALA A 29 18.72 2.47 2.04
CA ALA A 29 18.56 1.49 0.97
C ALA A 29 18.99 0.09 1.43
N THR A 30 18.24 -0.89 0.98
CA THR A 30 18.38 -2.33 1.22
C THR A 30 18.81 -3.04 -0.06
N GLU A 31 19.28 -4.28 0.06
CA GLU A 31 19.81 -5.04 -1.09
C GLU A 31 18.72 -5.79 -1.83
N THR A 32 17.64 -6.17 -1.14
CA THR A 32 16.53 -6.96 -1.70
C THR A 32 15.15 -6.37 -1.37
N TRP A 33 14.14 -6.74 -2.16
CA TRP A 33 12.75 -6.38 -1.88
C TRP A 33 12.27 -6.95 -0.55
N SER A 34 12.59 -8.21 -0.21
CA SER A 34 12.20 -8.82 1.07
C SER A 34 12.68 -7.99 2.25
N GLN A 35 13.95 -7.60 2.27
CA GLN A 35 14.51 -6.74 3.31
C GLN A 35 13.84 -5.36 3.34
N THR A 36 13.45 -4.85 2.17
CA THR A 36 12.74 -3.56 2.06
C THR A 36 11.37 -3.63 2.69
N SER A 37 10.59 -4.65 2.32
CA SER A 37 9.23 -4.88 2.82
C SER A 37 9.25 -5.05 4.35
N ASP A 38 10.15 -5.91 4.85
CA ASP A 38 10.33 -6.14 6.29
C ASP A 38 10.71 -4.85 7.03
N ALA A 39 11.64 -4.06 6.47
CA ALA A 39 12.09 -2.82 7.11
C ALA A 39 10.99 -1.74 7.09
N LEU A 40 10.22 -1.65 5.99
CA LEU A 40 9.08 -0.74 5.89
C LEU A 40 8.03 -1.08 6.94
N GLN A 41 7.70 -2.37 7.10
CA GLN A 41 6.75 -2.84 8.11
C GLN A 41 7.21 -2.55 9.56
N GLN A 42 8.52 -2.50 9.80
CA GLN A 42 9.09 -2.18 11.12
C GLN A 42 9.20 -0.67 11.39
N THR A 43 8.87 0.17 10.41
CA THR A 43 8.99 1.62 10.55
C THR A 43 7.79 2.19 11.30
N ALA A 44 8.03 3.13 12.21
CA ALA A 44 6.97 3.75 13.02
C ALA A 44 5.95 4.58 12.22
N GLN A 45 6.21 4.82 10.94
CA GLN A 45 5.38 5.61 10.00
C GLN A 45 4.43 4.74 9.17
N ILE A 46 4.55 3.41 9.20
CA ILE A 46 3.76 2.49 8.39
C ILE A 46 2.98 1.57 9.32
N ASP A 47 1.67 1.49 9.12
CA ASP A 47 0.81 0.52 9.81
C ASP A 47 0.75 -0.81 9.06
N GLU A 48 0.66 -0.76 7.74
CA GLU A 48 0.56 -1.97 6.91
C GLU A 48 1.29 -1.83 5.58
N ILE A 49 1.90 -2.93 5.16
CA ILE A 49 2.44 -3.11 3.81
C ILE A 49 1.96 -4.45 3.26
N ALA A 50 1.37 -4.44 2.07
CA ALA A 50 0.82 -5.63 1.45
C ALA A 50 1.09 -5.66 -0.07
N GLU A 51 1.33 -6.86 -0.59
CA GLU A 51 1.65 -7.09 -2.00
C GLU A 51 0.49 -7.75 -2.74
N TYR A 52 0.15 -7.19 -3.90
CA TYR A 52 -0.95 -7.65 -4.75
C TYR A 52 -0.48 -7.84 -6.19
N PHE A 53 -1.15 -8.72 -6.93
CA PHE A 53 -0.88 -8.95 -8.35
C PHE A 53 -1.54 -7.91 -9.26
N SER A 54 -2.60 -7.26 -8.79
CA SER A 54 -3.32 -6.24 -9.55
C SER A 54 -3.85 -5.12 -8.64
N GLN A 55 -4.15 -3.98 -9.26
CA GLN A 55 -4.83 -2.88 -8.59
C GLN A 55 -6.20 -3.32 -8.04
N ASP A 56 -6.97 -4.10 -8.82
CA ASP A 56 -8.29 -4.58 -8.40
C ASP A 56 -8.20 -5.46 -7.15
N GLN A 57 -7.17 -6.31 -7.05
CA GLN A 57 -6.96 -7.15 -5.88
C GLN A 57 -6.64 -6.32 -4.63
N ALA A 58 -5.84 -5.26 -4.77
CA ALA A 58 -5.57 -4.33 -3.67
C ALA A 58 -6.85 -3.61 -3.21
N GLN A 59 -7.68 -3.17 -4.16
CA GLN A 59 -8.96 -2.51 -3.84
C GLN A 59 -9.95 -3.46 -3.15
N GLU A 60 -10.03 -4.70 -3.62
CA GLU A 60 -10.86 -5.74 -3.02
C GLU A 60 -10.41 -6.05 -1.59
N ALA A 61 -9.11 -6.11 -1.34
CA ALA A 61 -8.57 -6.33 0.00
C ALA A 61 -8.99 -5.22 0.96
N VAL A 62 -8.88 -3.94 0.56
CA VAL A 62 -9.32 -2.80 1.39
C VAL A 62 -10.84 -2.83 1.62
N MET A 63 -11.64 -3.28 0.65
CA MET A 63 -13.09 -3.40 0.80
C MET A 63 -13.54 -4.55 1.72
N THR A 64 -12.81 -5.65 1.68
CA THR A 64 -13.16 -6.91 2.34
C THR A 64 -12.66 -6.93 3.77
N ASP A 65 -11.46 -6.42 4.00
CA ASP A 65 -10.93 -6.27 5.34
C ASP A 65 -11.63 -5.13 6.08
N THR A 66 -12.30 -5.47 7.19
CA THR A 66 -13.08 -4.49 7.97
C THR A 66 -12.18 -3.43 8.61
N HIS A 67 -10.95 -3.77 8.98
CA HIS A 67 -10.00 -2.83 9.53
C HIS A 67 -9.53 -1.83 8.46
N LEU A 68 -9.08 -2.33 7.31
CA LEU A 68 -8.65 -1.47 6.20
C LEU A 68 -9.78 -0.61 5.66
N ARG A 69 -11.01 -1.15 5.56
CA ARG A 69 -12.17 -0.36 5.11
C ARG A 69 -12.47 0.79 6.05
N ASN A 70 -12.49 0.53 7.35
CA ASN A 70 -12.74 1.57 8.35
C ASN A 70 -11.65 2.66 8.33
N LEU A 71 -10.38 2.25 8.18
CA LEU A 71 -9.26 3.18 8.01
C LEU A 71 -9.41 4.00 6.73
N TRP A 72 -9.76 3.37 5.60
CA TRP A 72 -9.98 4.06 4.34
C TRP A 72 -11.10 5.11 4.44
N GLU A 73 -12.24 4.75 5.05
CA GLU A 73 -13.38 5.67 5.23
C GLU A 73 -13.02 6.91 6.07
N GLN A 74 -12.10 6.76 7.03
CA GLN A 74 -11.66 7.85 7.89
C GLN A 74 -10.50 8.64 7.28
N GLN A 75 -9.56 7.96 6.61
CA GLN A 75 -8.23 8.47 6.30
C GLN A 75 -7.72 7.98 4.94
N THR A 76 -8.49 8.23 3.87
CA THR A 76 -8.12 7.87 2.49
C THR A 76 -6.70 8.29 2.06
N ALA A 77 -6.18 9.41 2.59
CA ALA A 77 -4.86 9.93 2.26
C ALA A 77 -3.69 9.07 2.77
N GLN A 78 -3.93 8.11 3.66
CA GLN A 78 -2.91 7.21 4.20
C GLN A 78 -2.62 6.02 3.29
N PHE A 79 -3.51 5.75 2.35
CA PHE A 79 -3.45 4.60 1.48
C PHE A 79 -2.76 4.99 0.18
N GLU A 80 -1.58 4.44 -0.01
CA GLU A 80 -0.80 4.66 -1.22
C GLU A 80 -0.59 3.31 -1.92
N LEU A 81 -1.01 3.23 -3.17
CA LEU A 81 -0.78 2.04 -3.99
C LEU A 81 0.35 2.31 -4.98
N TYR A 82 1.38 1.49 -4.94
CA TYR A 82 2.57 1.62 -5.77
C TYR A 82 2.65 0.47 -6.76
N GLY A 83 2.61 0.77 -8.05
CA GLY A 83 2.89 -0.23 -9.09
C GLY A 83 4.39 -0.39 -9.27
N ILE A 84 4.95 -1.56 -8.95
CA ILE A 84 6.39 -1.85 -9.00
C ILE A 84 6.69 -2.93 -10.05
N PRO A 85 7.06 -2.55 -11.28
CA PRO A 85 7.31 -3.50 -12.37
C PRO A 85 8.45 -4.48 -12.09
N GLU A 86 9.49 -4.06 -11.35
CA GLU A 86 10.67 -4.89 -11.05
C GLU A 86 10.34 -6.18 -10.30
N ILE A 87 9.29 -6.15 -9.47
CA ILE A 87 8.82 -7.32 -8.71
C ILE A 87 7.49 -7.86 -9.27
N GLY A 88 6.91 -7.19 -10.27
CA GLY A 88 5.63 -7.56 -10.88
C GLY A 88 4.45 -7.45 -9.91
N ARG A 89 4.49 -6.51 -8.95
CA ARG A 89 3.49 -6.35 -7.89
C ARG A 89 2.98 -4.92 -7.77
N TYR A 90 1.79 -4.81 -7.18
CA TYR A 90 1.27 -3.60 -6.59
C TYR A 90 1.47 -3.67 -5.08
N VAL A 91 2.15 -2.68 -4.52
CA VAL A 91 2.42 -2.59 -3.09
C VAL A 91 1.50 -1.55 -2.50
N LEU A 92 0.59 -1.99 -1.64
CA LEU A 92 -0.20 -1.10 -0.81
C LEU A 92 0.61 -0.73 0.42
N VAL A 93 0.75 0.56 0.69
CA VAL A 93 1.29 1.07 1.94
C VAL A 93 0.23 1.89 2.64
N VAL A 94 -0.03 1.55 3.90
CA VAL A 94 -0.92 2.29 4.79
C VAL A 94 -0.06 3.02 5.81
N SER A 95 0.01 4.34 5.69
CA SER A 95 0.81 5.19 6.57
C SER A 95 0.10 5.40 7.91
N ARG A 96 0.86 5.40 9.01
CA ARG A 96 0.35 5.68 10.35
C ARG A 96 0.08 7.18 10.52
N THR A 97 -1.08 7.52 11.07
CA THR A 97 -1.37 8.89 11.54
C THR A 97 -0.48 9.21 12.74
N ILE A 98 0.29 10.30 12.66
CA ILE A 98 1.04 10.88 13.79
C ILE A 98 0.11 11.77 14.61
#